data_AF-A0A367A2T4-F1
#
_entry.id   AF-A0A367A2T4-F1
#
_cell.length_a   1.000
_cell.length_b   1.000
_cell.length_c   1.000
_cell.angle_alpha   90.00
_cell.angle_beta   90.00
_cell.angle_gamma   90.00
#
_symmetry.space_group_name_H-M   'P 1'
#
loop_
_entity.id
_entity.type
_entity.pdbx_description
1 polymer ?
#
loop_
_entity_poly.entity_id
_entity_poly.type
_entity_poly.pdbx_seq_one_letter_code
_entity_poly.pdbx_strand_id
1 'polypeptide(L)'
;MSDVEPLRLGHLRPRRQPPALLVDVDGSPTAHRSLVWALREAARREATVIAACVTDGAAEPSPAVVASARARVEAQLLRAIAETGVHGRARTAVLERPVFDALSGAARGGDLVLVTGSGKTLLRPAVPRTPARRLARGA
;
A
#
# COMPACT_ATOMS: atom_id res chain seq x y z
N MET A 1 14.83 -20.75 46.91
CA MET A 1 15.08 -20.10 45.60
C MET A 1 14.12 -20.73 44.63
N SER A 2 13.05 -20.02 44.28
CA SER A 2 11.96 -20.50 43.44
C SER A 2 12.44 -20.72 42.00
N ASP A 3 12.29 -21.94 41.52
CA ASP A 3 12.57 -22.34 40.15
C ASP A 3 11.57 -21.65 39.22
N VAL A 4 12.04 -20.76 38.36
CA VAL A 4 11.20 -20.06 37.38
C VAL A 4 11.12 -20.95 36.15
N GLU A 5 10.01 -21.66 36.00
CA GLU A 5 9.78 -22.50 34.83
C GLU A 5 9.63 -21.62 33.57
N PRO A 6 10.43 -21.85 32.51
CA PRO A 6 10.42 -21.00 31.32
C PRO A 6 9.11 -21.19 30.54
N LEU A 7 8.34 -20.11 30.41
CA LEU A 7 7.11 -20.06 29.63
C LEU A 7 7.42 -20.33 28.15
N ARG A 8 7.14 -21.55 27.68
CA ARG A 8 7.24 -21.92 26.26
C ARG A 8 6.08 -21.26 25.50
N LEU A 9 6.35 -20.10 24.90
CA LEU A 9 5.42 -19.46 23.97
C LEU A 9 5.26 -20.35 22.72
N GLY A 10 4.22 -21.20 22.73
CA GLY A 10 3.86 -22.02 21.58
C GLY A 10 3.70 -21.14 20.34
N HIS A 11 4.53 -21.39 19.33
CA HIS A 11 4.53 -20.81 17.98
C HIS A 11 3.65 -19.56 17.82
N LEU A 12 4.16 -18.40 18.22
CA LEU A 12 3.62 -17.13 17.78
C LEU A 12 3.67 -17.12 16.25
N ARG A 13 2.55 -17.44 15.60
CA ARG A 13 2.43 -17.28 14.16
C ARG A 13 2.82 -15.83 13.85
N PRO A 14 3.67 -15.55 12.86
CA PRO A 14 3.96 -14.18 12.46
C PRO A 14 2.63 -13.46 12.30
N ARG A 15 2.42 -12.38 13.06
CA ARG A 15 1.26 -11.50 12.83
C ARG A 15 1.41 -11.04 11.39
N ARG A 16 0.49 -11.46 10.53
CA ARG A 16 0.45 -11.01 9.14
C ARG A 16 0.37 -9.49 9.20
N GLN A 17 1.34 -8.81 8.60
CA GLN A 17 1.30 -7.35 8.54
C GLN A 17 0.00 -6.94 7.84
N PRO A 18 -0.74 -5.96 8.38
CA PRO A 18 -1.94 -5.49 7.73
C PRO A 18 -1.61 -4.95 6.33
N PRO A 19 -2.46 -5.21 5.32
CA PRO A 19 -2.21 -4.77 3.95
C PRO A 19 -2.09 -3.24 3.85
N ALA A 20 -1.42 -2.76 2.80
CA ALA A 20 -1.36 -1.36 2.44
C ALA A 20 -2.08 -1.10 1.11
N LEU A 21 -2.78 0.02 0.98
CA LEU A 21 -3.42 0.45 -0.26
C LEU A 21 -2.74 1.74 -0.72
N LEU A 22 -1.94 1.67 -1.78
CA LEU A 22 -1.29 2.84 -2.37
C LEU A 22 -2.26 3.49 -3.38
N VAL A 23 -2.57 4.76 -3.18
CA VAL A 23 -3.49 5.52 -4.04
C VAL A 23 -2.73 6.68 -4.65
N ASP A 24 -2.70 6.76 -5.98
CA ASP A 24 -2.20 7.93 -6.68
C ASP A 24 -3.25 9.06 -6.63
N VAL A 25 -2.81 10.23 -6.18
CA VAL A 25 -3.60 11.44 -6.00
C VAL A 25 -3.01 12.52 -6.89
N ASP A 26 -3.31 12.41 -8.18
CA ASP A 26 -2.88 13.30 -9.26
C ASP A 26 -3.70 14.60 -9.36
N GLY A 27 -4.64 14.81 -8.43
CA GLY A 27 -5.53 15.97 -8.44
C GLY A 27 -6.79 15.79 -9.29
N SER A 28 -6.93 14.70 -10.03
CA SER A 28 -8.11 14.41 -10.86
C SER A 28 -9.37 14.13 -10.02
N PRO A 29 -10.59 14.35 -10.56
CA PRO A 29 -11.83 13.94 -9.88
C PRO A 29 -11.90 12.42 -9.61
N THR A 30 -11.19 11.63 -10.43
CA THR A 30 -11.05 10.18 -10.28
C THR A 30 -10.22 9.78 -9.05
N ALA A 31 -9.28 10.61 -8.60
CA ALA A 31 -8.50 10.37 -7.39
C ALA A 31 -9.39 10.38 -6.13
N HIS A 32 -10.37 11.28 -6.04
CA HIS A 32 -11.29 11.32 -4.89
C HIS A 32 -12.10 10.03 -4.74
N ARG A 33 -12.70 9.53 -5.84
CA ARG A 33 -13.42 8.25 -5.82
C ARG A 33 -12.52 7.08 -5.44
N SER A 34 -11.26 7.13 -5.86
CA SER A 34 -10.24 6.13 -5.53
C SER A 34 -9.92 6.13 -4.03
N LEU A 35 -9.80 7.31 -3.42
CA LEU A 35 -9.63 7.47 -1.97
C LEU A 35 -10.83 6.96 -1.19
N VAL A 36 -12.05 7.32 -1.59
CA VAL A 36 -13.30 6.84 -0.94
C VAL A 36 -13.37 5.31 -0.96
N TRP A 37 -13.06 4.70 -2.11
CA TRP A 37 -13.01 3.24 -2.21
C TRP A 37 -11.91 2.65 -1.33
N ALA A 38 -10.70 3.20 -1.36
CA ALA A 38 -9.57 2.71 -0.59
C ALA A 38 -9.81 2.79 0.92
N LEU A 39 -10.43 3.87 1.42
CA LEU A 39 -10.76 4.01 2.84
C LEU A 39 -11.78 2.96 3.30
N ARG A 40 -12.84 2.72 2.52
CA ARG A 40 -13.81 1.65 2.82
C ARG A 40 -13.14 0.27 2.80
N GLU A 41 -12.25 0.04 1.84
CA GLU A 41 -11.52 -1.22 1.73
C GLU A 41 -10.53 -1.41 2.89
N ALA A 42 -9.87 -0.34 3.32
CA ALA A 42 -8.99 -0.34 4.47
C ALA A 42 -9.73 -0.66 5.76
N ALA A 43 -10.94 -0.13 5.95
CA ALA A 43 -11.78 -0.50 7.09
C ALA A 43 -12.15 -2.00 7.06
N ARG A 44 -12.46 -2.55 5.87
CA ARG A 44 -12.85 -3.97 5.71
C ARG A 44 -11.69 -4.95 5.94
N ARG A 45 -10.47 -4.60 5.52
CA ARG A 45 -9.29 -5.48 5.54
C ARG A 45 -8.30 -5.16 6.65
N GLU A 46 -8.66 -4.24 7.54
CA GLU A 46 -7.74 -3.68 8.52
C GLU A 46 -6.45 -3.12 7.86
N ALA A 47 -6.58 -2.57 6.64
CA ALA A 47 -5.47 -2.06 5.84
C ALA A 47 -5.09 -0.62 6.21
N THR A 48 -3.92 -0.17 5.76
CA THR A 48 -3.52 1.25 5.78
C THR A 48 -3.55 1.83 4.37
N VAL A 49 -4.21 2.97 4.17
CA VAL A 49 -4.16 3.76 2.93
C VAL A 49 -2.91 4.64 2.93
N ILE A 50 -2.15 4.61 1.84
CA ILE A 50 -1.07 5.54 1.55
C ILE A 50 -1.53 6.39 0.36
N ALA A 51 -1.94 7.62 0.62
CA ALA A 51 -2.29 8.59 -0.41
C ALA A 51 -1.02 9.29 -0.88
N ALA A 52 -0.61 9.07 -2.13
CA ALA A 52 0.62 9.60 -2.69
C ALA A 52 0.33 10.55 -3.84
N CYS A 53 1.01 11.69 -3.89
CA CYS A 53 1.18 12.41 -5.16
C CYS A 53 2.50 12.03 -5.79
N VAL A 54 2.48 11.81 -7.11
CA VAL A 54 3.66 11.44 -7.87
C VAL A 54 4.21 12.67 -8.58
N THR A 55 5.49 12.97 -8.39
CA THR A 55 6.20 14.06 -9.05
C THR A 55 7.03 13.53 -10.22
N ASP A 56 7.06 14.26 -11.33
CA ASP A 56 7.72 13.83 -12.57
C ASP A 56 9.26 14.01 -12.56
N GLY A 57 9.87 14.05 -11.37
CA GLY A 57 11.33 13.95 -11.24
C GLY A 57 12.14 15.09 -11.87
N ALA A 58 11.62 16.32 -11.87
CA ALA A 58 12.47 17.49 -12.11
C ALA A 58 13.59 17.56 -11.04
N ALA A 59 14.78 18.04 -11.42
CA ALA A 59 15.93 18.20 -10.52
C ALA A 59 15.49 18.74 -9.15
N GLU A 60 15.86 18.00 -8.09
CA GLU A 60 15.44 18.14 -6.69
C GLU A 60 14.24 19.09 -6.48
N PRO A 61 13.00 18.57 -6.39
CA PRO A 61 11.84 19.42 -6.21
C PRO A 61 12.02 20.26 -4.94
N SER A 62 11.82 21.57 -5.05
CA SER A 62 12.02 22.45 -3.91
C SER A 62 11.14 22.02 -2.73
N PRO A 63 11.59 22.20 -1.47
CA PRO A 63 10.79 21.84 -0.30
C PRO A 63 9.39 22.46 -0.30
N ALA A 64 9.24 23.66 -0.88
CA ALA A 64 7.95 24.34 -1.04
C ALA A 64 7.02 23.60 -2.02
N VAL A 65 7.53 23.07 -3.12
CA VAL A 65 6.75 22.26 -4.08
C VAL A 65 6.30 20.96 -3.43
N VAL A 66 7.19 20.28 -2.71
CA VAL A 66 6.86 19.05 -1.97
C VAL A 66 5.79 19.31 -0.90
N ALA A 67 5.94 20.39 -0.12
CA ALA A 67 4.96 20.78 0.89
C ALA A 67 3.59 21.11 0.29
N SER A 68 3.56 21.87 -0.81
CA SER A 68 2.31 22.20 -1.53
C SER A 68 1.64 20.95 -2.13
N ALA A 69 2.43 20.04 -2.70
CA ALA A 69 1.92 18.77 -3.20
C ALA A 69 1.34 17.91 -2.07
N ARG A 70 2.02 17.81 -0.93
CA ARG A 70 1.54 17.09 0.26
C ARG A 70 0.25 17.69 0.82
N ALA A 71 0.17 19.01 0.94
CA ALA A 71 -1.03 19.71 1.43
C ALA A 71 -2.25 19.47 0.53
N ARG A 72 -2.05 19.44 -0.80
CA ARG A 72 -3.13 19.10 -1.75
C ARG A 72 -3.63 17.67 -1.56
N VAL A 73 -2.73 16.70 -1.41
CA VAL A 73 -3.09 15.30 -1.15
C VAL A 73 -3.84 15.18 0.18
N GLU A 74 -3.34 15.83 1.22
CA GLU A 74 -3.96 15.83 2.55
C GLU A 74 -5.37 16.41 2.51
N ALA A 75 -5.59 17.52 1.80
CA ALA A 75 -6.93 18.09 1.62
C ALA A 75 -7.90 17.11 0.92
N GLN A 76 -7.44 16.38 -0.11
CA GLN A 76 -8.28 15.35 -0.74
C GLN A 76 -8.58 14.17 0.19
N LEU A 77 -7.56 13.72 0.93
CA LEU A 77 -7.71 12.64 1.89
C LEU A 77 -8.70 13.02 3.00
N LEU A 78 -8.61 14.23 3.56
CA LEU A 78 -9.53 14.73 4.58
C LEU A 78 -10.98 14.79 4.07
N ARG A 79 -11.19 15.22 2.81
CA ARG A 79 -12.52 15.19 2.19
C ARG A 79 -13.06 13.76 2.08
N ALA A 80 -12.24 12.81 1.64
CA ALA A 80 -12.64 11.40 1.55
C ALA A 80 -12.88 10.76 2.93
N ILE A 81 -12.12 11.14 3.95
CA ILE A 81 -12.33 10.73 5.35
C ILE A 81 -13.66 11.28 5.85
N ALA A 82 -13.97 12.56 5.62
CA ALA A 82 -15.24 13.16 6.01
C ALA A 82 -16.44 12.46 5.35
N GLU A 83 -16.30 12.04 4.09
CA GLU A 83 -17.35 11.29 3.38
C GLU A 83 -17.52 9.85 3.89
N THR A 84 -16.44 9.20 4.30
CA THR A 84 -16.44 7.76 4.64
C THR A 84 -16.56 7.48 6.13
N GLY A 85 -16.21 8.43 7.00
CA GLY A 85 -16.09 8.25 8.45
C GLY A 85 -14.93 7.35 8.89
N VAL A 86 -14.01 6.97 7.99
CA VAL A 86 -12.90 6.07 8.30
C VAL A 86 -11.68 6.87 8.78
N HIS A 87 -11.29 6.69 10.04
CA HIS A 87 -10.17 7.40 10.67
C HIS A 87 -9.00 6.47 11.02
N GLY A 88 -7.80 7.05 11.23
CA GLY A 88 -6.62 6.36 11.78
C GLY A 88 -5.93 5.35 10.85
N ARG A 89 -6.47 5.10 9.65
CA ARG A 89 -5.96 4.11 8.70
C ARG A 89 -5.36 4.75 7.44
N ALA A 90 -4.86 5.98 7.52
CA ALA A 90 -4.34 6.69 6.35
C ALA A 90 -3.04 7.46 6.63
N ARG A 91 -2.19 7.54 5.62
CA ARG A 91 -0.94 8.32 5.60
C ARG A 91 -0.80 9.04 4.26
N THR A 92 -0.07 10.14 4.23
CA THR A 92 0.26 10.89 3.00
C THR A 92 1.73 10.73 2.62
N ALA A 93 2.03 10.70 1.33
CA ALA A 93 3.37 10.64 0.78
C ALA A 93 3.52 11.51 -0.47
N VAL A 94 4.75 11.90 -0.76
CA VAL A 94 5.16 12.47 -2.05
C VAL A 94 6.19 11.52 -2.62
N LEU A 95 5.96 11.00 -3.83
CA LEU A 95 6.82 10.00 -4.45
C LEU A 95 7.35 10.53 -5.77
N GLU A 96 8.58 10.21 -6.10
CA GLU A 96 9.08 10.40 -7.46
C GLU A 96 8.51 9.32 -8.39
N ARG A 97 8.31 9.67 -9.67
CA ARG A 97 7.80 8.75 -10.69
C ARG A 97 8.52 7.39 -10.72
N PRO A 98 9.88 7.32 -10.70
CA PRO A 98 10.57 6.03 -10.70
C PRO A 98 10.29 5.18 -9.46
N VAL A 99 10.12 5.81 -8.29
CA VAL A 99 9.77 5.11 -7.05
C VAL A 99 8.35 4.56 -7.12
N PHE A 100 7.41 5.37 -7.62
CA PHE A 100 6.03 4.93 -7.83
C PHE A 100 5.94 3.77 -8.83
N ASP A 101 6.67 3.83 -9.93
CA ASP A 101 6.72 2.77 -10.93
C ASP A 101 7.37 1.50 -10.37
N ALA A 102 8.46 1.64 -9.60
CA ALA A 102 9.11 0.53 -8.92
C ALA A 102 8.18 -0.13 -7.88
N LEU A 103 7.45 0.64 -7.08
CA LEU A 103 6.46 0.12 -6.13
C LEU A 103 5.31 -0.59 -6.86
N SER A 104 4.84 0.00 -7.96
CA SER A 104 3.80 -0.58 -8.82
C SER A 104 4.24 -1.91 -9.45
N GLY A 105 5.52 -2.00 -9.85
CA GLY A 105 6.12 -3.20 -10.43
C GLY A 105 6.49 -4.28 -9.41
N ALA A 106 7.05 -3.89 -8.27
CA ALA A 106 7.52 -4.77 -7.18
C ALA A 106 6.37 -5.35 -6.36
N ALA A 107 5.23 -4.66 -6.32
CA ALA A 107 4.10 -5.14 -5.56
C ALA A 107 3.44 -6.40 -6.17
N ARG A 108 3.95 -6.94 -7.29
CA ARG A 108 3.73 -8.34 -7.72
C ARG A 108 4.23 -9.34 -6.66
N GLY A 109 3.43 -9.55 -5.63
CA GLY A 109 3.74 -10.50 -4.56
C GLY A 109 3.45 -10.01 -3.13
N GLY A 110 3.18 -8.72 -2.93
CA GLY A 110 2.98 -8.12 -1.60
C GLY A 110 1.51 -7.84 -1.26
N ASP A 111 1.23 -7.59 0.02
CA ASP A 111 -0.08 -7.12 0.52
C ASP A 111 -0.35 -5.64 0.15
N LEU A 112 0.04 -5.20 -1.06
CA LEU A 112 -0.10 -3.83 -1.57
C LEU A 112 -1.09 -3.79 -2.75
N VAL A 113 -2.14 -2.98 -2.66
CA VAL A 113 -3.09 -2.75 -3.78
C VAL A 113 -2.85 -1.35 -4.33
N LEU A 114 -2.62 -1.25 -5.64
CA LEU A 114 -2.50 0.02 -6.33
C LEU A 114 -3.87 0.48 -6.83
N VAL A 115 -4.23 1.72 -6.50
CA VAL A 115 -5.43 2.38 -7.00
C VAL A 115 -5.01 3.63 -7.75
N THR A 116 -5.39 3.71 -9.02
CA THR A 116 -5.15 4.87 -9.89
C THR A 116 -6.48 5.38 -10.42
N GLY A 117 -6.49 6.59 -10.98
CA GLY A 117 -7.70 7.14 -11.60
C GLY A 117 -8.27 6.29 -12.75
N SER A 118 -7.44 5.43 -13.38
CA SER A 118 -7.81 4.55 -14.48
C SER A 118 -8.19 3.13 -14.06
N GLY A 119 -7.99 2.73 -12.79
CA GLY A 119 -8.34 1.39 -12.34
C GLY A 119 -7.72 0.95 -11.01
N LYS A 120 -8.06 -0.28 -10.62
CA LYS A 120 -7.57 -0.95 -9.40
C LYS A 120 -6.77 -2.18 -9.80
N THR A 121 -5.54 -2.28 -9.32
CA THR A 121 -4.70 -3.46 -9.52
C THR A 121 -4.52 -4.17 -8.19
N LEU A 122 -5.22 -5.29 -8.04
CA LEU A 122 -5.08 -6.17 -6.88
C LEU A 122 -3.86 -7.06 -7.12
N LEU A 123 -2.78 -6.78 -6.40
CA LEU A 123 -1.56 -7.52 -6.59
C LEU A 123 -1.61 -8.77 -5.69
N ARG A 124 -1.76 -9.93 -6.33
CA ARG A 124 -1.79 -11.22 -5.64
C ARG A 124 -0.36 -11.75 -5.44
N PRO A 125 -0.13 -12.55 -4.40
CA PRO A 125 1.08 -13.37 -4.30
C PRO A 125 1.29 -14.12 -5.62
N ALA A 126 2.46 -13.95 -6.24
CA ALA A 126 2.92 -14.96 -7.18
C ALA A 126 3.14 -16.22 -6.36
N VAL A 127 2.28 -17.23 -6.52
CA VAL A 127 2.55 -18.56 -5.94
C VAL A 127 3.92 -18.98 -6.45
N PRO A 128 4.90 -19.27 -5.58
CA PRO A 128 6.16 -19.83 -6.03
C PRO A 128 5.83 -21.07 -6.84
N ARG A 129 6.07 -21.04 -8.15
CA ARG A 129 5.96 -22.24 -8.95
C ARG A 129 7.11 -23.11 -8.49
N THR A 130 6.81 -24.14 -7.70
CA THR A 130 7.77 -25.21 -7.44
C THR A 130 8.27 -25.66 -8.82
N PRO A 131 9.57 -25.57 -9.12
CA PRO A 131 10.07 -26.08 -10.39
C PRO A 131 9.62 -27.54 -10.46
N ALA A 132 8.86 -27.88 -11.51
CA ALA A 132 8.35 -29.23 -11.69
C ALA A 132 9.55 -30.18 -11.55
N ARG A 133 9.53 -31.05 -10.54
CA ARG A 133 10.53 -32.11 -10.41
C ARG A 133 10.53 -32.84 -11.76
N ARG A 134 11.65 -32.77 -12.46
CA ARG A 134 11.86 -33.47 -13.73
C ARG A 134 11.65 -34.95 -13.40
N LEU A 135 10.52 -35.52 -13.83
CA LEU A 135 10.28 -36.95 -13.73
C LEU A 135 11.40 -37.60 -14.55
N ALA A 136 12.34 -38.26 -13.86
CA ALA A 136 13.31 -39.09 -14.53
C ALA A 136 12.52 -40.20 -15.25
N ARG A 137 12.45 -40.14 -16.58
CA ARG A 137 12.06 -41.30 -17.38
C ARG A 137 13.22 -42.27 -17.26
N GLY A 138 13.02 -43.36 -16.51
CA GLY A 138 13.92 -44.50 -16.53
C GLY A 138 14.02 -45.06 -17.94
N ALA A 139 15.24 -45.38 -18.34
CA ALA A 139 15.56 -46.24 -19.48
C ALA A 139 16.10 -47.56 -18.91
#